data_AF-A0A7W0QQV8-F1
#
_entry.id   AF-A0A7W0QQV8-F1
#
_cell.length_a   1.000
_cell.length_b   1.000
_cell.length_c   1.000
_cell.angle_alpha   90.00
_cell.angle_beta   90.00
_cell.angle_gamma   90.00
#
_symmetry.space_group_name_H-M   'P 1'
#
loop_
_entity.id
_entity.type
_entity.pdbx_description
1 polymer ?
#
loop_
_entity_poly.entity_id
_entity_poly.type
_entity_poly.pdbx_seq_one_letter_code
_entity_poly.pdbx_strand_id
1 'polypeptide(L)' 'LERFKDAYEAEILSFLRAVASDAEVEVTGADGRAALRLAIMAEESRRQGRPVQTSKFTSAMESESSSPRMIISA' A
#
# COMPACT_ATOMS: atom_id res chain seq x y z
N LEU A 1 9.71 -19.31 -7.82
CA LEU A 1 9.42 -17.93 -8.27
C LEU A 1 8.14 -17.81 -9.10
N GLU A 2 7.68 -18.88 -9.76
CA GLU A 2 6.52 -18.87 -10.67
C GLU A 2 5.18 -18.41 -10.05
N ARG A 3 4.97 -18.60 -8.74
CA ARG A 3 3.65 -18.43 -8.08
C ARG A 3 3.02 -17.04 -8.27
N PHE A 4 3.83 -15.99 -8.43
CA PHE A 4 3.37 -14.60 -8.53
C PHE A 4 3.92 -13.87 -9.75
N LYS A 5 4.37 -14.61 -10.77
CA LYS A 5 5.01 -14.04 -11.95
C LYS A 5 4.14 -12.96 -12.62
N ASP A 6 2.90 -13.31 -12.95
CA ASP A 6 1.97 -12.40 -13.64
C ASP A 6 1.67 -11.14 -12.80
N ALA A 7 1.61 -11.29 -11.48
CA ALA A 7 1.41 -10.16 -10.57
C ALA A 7 2.60 -9.21 -10.56
N TYR A 8 3.83 -9.73 -10.52
CA TYR A 8 5.05 -8.91 -10.60
C TYR A 8 5.17 -8.21 -11.95
N GLU A 9 4.88 -8.90 -13.06
CA GLU A 9 4.87 -8.28 -14.39
C GLU A 9 3.84 -7.14 -14.47
N ALA A 10 2.63 -7.36 -13.95
CA ALA A 10 1.60 -6.34 -13.91
C ALA A 10 1.99 -5.13 -13.04
N GLU A 11 2.57 -5.37 -11.86
CA GLU A 11 3.02 -4.32 -10.93
C GLU A 11 4.10 -3.43 -11.57
N ILE A 12 5.12 -4.05 -12.17
CA ILE A 12 6.21 -3.33 -12.84
C ILE A 12 5.64 -2.48 -14.00
N LEU A 13 4.76 -3.06 -14.82
CA LEU A 13 4.15 -2.32 -15.93
C LEU A 13 3.23 -1.19 -15.47
N SER A 14 2.53 -1.33 -14.33
CA SER A 14 1.71 -0.26 -13.75
C SER A 14 2.61 0.90 -13.28
N PHE A 15 3.66 0.59 -12.53
CA PHE A 15 4.61 1.60 -12.04
C PHE A 15 5.29 2.37 -13.17
N LEU A 16 5.78 1.66 -14.20
CA LEU A 16 6.42 2.31 -15.35
C LEU A 16 5.46 3.25 -16.10
N ARG A 17 4.18 2.91 -16.19
CA ARG A 17 3.15 3.78 -16.81
C ARG A 17 2.90 5.04 -16.00
N ALA A 18 2.83 4.93 -14.68
CA ALA A 18 2.67 6.08 -13.79
C ALA A 18 3.86 7.06 -13.95
N VAL A 19 5.08 6.53 -13.95
CA VAL A 19 6.30 7.34 -14.15
C VAL A 19 6.30 8.01 -15.53
N ALA A 20 6.01 7.25 -16.59
CA ALA A 20 6.02 7.78 -17.96
C ALA A 20 4.96 8.87 -18.20
N SER A 21 3.89 8.88 -17.40
CA SER A 21 2.75 9.78 -17.55
C SER A 21 2.69 10.89 -16.49
N ASP A 22 3.72 10.99 -15.63
CA ASP A 22 3.72 11.88 -14.45
C ASP A 22 2.42 11.77 -13.63
N ALA A 23 1.98 10.52 -13.41
CA ALA A 23 0.74 10.20 -12.72
C ALA A 23 1.01 9.58 -11.35
N GLU A 24 0.00 9.61 -10.48
CA GLU A 24 0.05 8.91 -9.19
C GLU A 24 0.14 7.39 -9.40
N VAL A 25 0.90 6.73 -8.53
CA VAL A 25 1.03 5.26 -8.53
C VAL A 25 -0.20 4.62 -7.87
N GLU A 26 -0.65 3.49 -8.41
CA GLU A 26 -1.80 2.75 -7.86
C GLU A 26 -1.54 2.20 -6.44
N VAL A 27 -0.27 1.88 -6.14
CA VAL A 27 0.18 1.40 -4.83
C VAL A 27 1.15 2.41 -4.24
N THR A 28 0.77 2.99 -3.12
CA THR A 28 1.53 4.03 -2.44
C THR A 28 2.35 3.46 -1.28
N GLY A 29 3.15 4.31 -0.63
CA GLY A 29 3.83 3.94 0.60
C GLY A 29 2.87 3.60 1.76
N ALA A 30 1.61 4.07 1.73
CA ALA A 30 0.62 3.75 2.76
C ALA A 30 0.23 2.26 2.70
N ASP A 31 0.07 1.73 1.49
CA ASP A 31 -0.26 0.32 1.24
C ASP A 31 0.85 -0.59 1.76
N GLY A 32 2.11 -0.24 1.48
CA GLY A 32 3.27 -0.97 2.00
C GLY A 32 3.32 -1.00 3.53
N ARG A 33 3.04 0.12 4.20
CA ARG A 33 2.97 0.17 5.68
C ARG A 33 1.82 -0.68 6.23
N ALA A 34 0.67 -0.69 5.55
CA ALA A 34 -0.46 -1.54 5.92
C ALA A 34 -0.11 -3.03 5.80
N ALA A 35 0.51 -3.43 4.69
CA ALA A 35 0.96 -4.82 4.47
C ALA A 35 1.98 -5.27 5.54
N LEU A 36 2.97 -4.44 5.86
CA LEU A 36 3.96 -4.76 6.89
C LEU A 36 3.31 -4.94 8.26
N ARG A 37 2.34 -4.08 8.60
CA ARG A 37 1.60 -4.18 9.85
C ARG A 37 0.81 -5.48 9.94
N LEU A 38 0.18 -5.93 8.86
CA LEU A 38 -0.47 -7.23 8.81
C LEU A 38 0.52 -8.38 9.05
N ALA A 39 1.72 -8.31 8.47
CA ALA A 39 2.76 -9.32 8.68
C ALA A 39 3.19 -9.41 10.15
N ILE A 40 3.42 -8.26 10.82
CA ILE A 40 3.75 -8.20 12.25
C ILE A 40 2.64 -8.83 13.10
N MET A 41 1.38 -8.54 12.77
CA MET A 41 0.23 -9.09 13.49
C MET A 41 0.07 -10.59 13.30
N ALA A 42 0.27 -11.08 12.08
CA ALA A 42 0.24 -12.50 11.79
C ALA A 42 1.31 -13.26 12.58
N GLU A 43 2.52 -12.70 12.65
CA GLU A 43 3.61 -13.26 13.45
C GLU A 43 3.27 -13.27 14.95
N GLU A 44 2.70 -12.18 15.48
CA GLU A 44 2.28 -12.15 16.88
C GLU A 44 1.16 -13.15 17.16
N SER A 45 0.21 -13.29 16.25
CA SER A 45 -0.86 -14.29 16.35
C SER A 45 -0.29 -15.71 16.38
N ARG A 46 0.66 -16.01 15.49
CA ARG A 46 1.36 -17.29 15.42
C ARG A 46 2.10 -17.58 16.72
N ARG A 47 2.80 -16.58 17.27
CA ARG A 47 3.57 -16.69 18.52
C ARG A 47 2.69 -16.95 19.74
N GLN A 48 1.53 -16.30 19.82
CA GLN A 48 0.60 -16.46 20.93
C GLN A 48 -0.38 -17.64 20.76
N GLY A 49 -0.43 -18.26 19.57
CA GLY A 49 -1.41 -19.31 19.26
C GLY A 49 -2.86 -18.83 19.30
N ARG A 50 -3.11 -17.53 19.13
CA ARG A 50 -4.47 -16.95 19.16
C ARG A 50 -4.61 -15.75 18.22
N PRO A 51 -5.83 -15.42 17.76
CA PRO A 51 -6.08 -14.23 16.96
C PRO A 51 -5.70 -12.93 17.70
N VAL A 52 -5.24 -11.93 16.92
CA VAL A 52 -4.95 -10.57 17.38
C VAL A 52 -5.90 -9.56 16.72
N GLN A 53 -6.32 -8.52 17.44
CA GLN A 53 -7.27 -7.52 16.92
C GLN A 53 -6.59 -6.51 15.99
N THR A 54 -7.13 -6.34 14.79
CA THR A 54 -6.68 -5.41 13.73
C THR A 54 -6.91 -3.94 14.07
N SER A 55 -7.89 -3.64 14.93
CA SER A 55 -8.27 -2.28 15.33
C SER A 55 -7.18 -1.51 16.08
N LYS A 56 -6.19 -2.19 16.68
CA LYS A 56 -5.12 -1.54 17.46
C LYS A 56 -4.20 -0.63 16.65
N PHE A 57 -4.33 -0.62 15.32
CA PHE A 57 -3.38 0.08 14.47
C PHE A 57 -3.96 0.74 13.21
N THR A 58 -5.29 0.90 13.13
CA THR A 58 -5.98 1.62 12.05
C THR A 58 -6.06 3.12 12.39
N SER A 59 -4.91 3.80 12.44
CA SER A 59 -4.88 5.27 12.47
C SER A 59 -4.04 5.75 11.28
N ALA A 60 -4.70 6.01 10.15
CA ALA A 60 -4.25 6.82 9.00
C ALA A 60 -4.83 6.34 7.64
N MET A 61 -6.04 5.75 7.62
CA MET A 61 -6.71 5.43 6.34
C MET A 61 -7.74 6.48 5.90
N GLU A 62 -7.97 7.55 6.68
CA GLU A 62 -9.11 8.47 6.45
C GLU A 62 -8.73 9.92 6.09
N SER A 63 -7.46 10.32 5.97
CA SER A 63 -7.10 11.76 5.92
C SER A 63 -6.35 12.25 4.67
N GLU A 64 -6.50 11.64 3.50
CA GLU A 64 -5.90 12.18 2.25
C GLU A 64 -6.90 12.33 1.08
N SER A 65 -8.20 12.53 1.36
CA SER A 65 -9.19 12.88 0.32
C SER A 65 -9.44 14.38 0.14
N SER A 66 -8.63 15.27 0.72
CA SER A 66 -8.86 16.72 0.57
C SER A 66 -7.57 17.53 0.58
N SER A 67 -6.94 17.68 -0.59
CA SER A 67 -6.17 18.89 -0.88
C SER A 67 -6.26 19.24 -2.38
N PRO A 68 -6.67 20.47 -2.73
CA PRO A 68 -6.86 20.89 -4.11
C PRO A 68 -5.51 21.11 -4.80
N ARG A 69 -5.38 20.58 -6.03
CA ARG A 69 -4.19 20.80 -6.88
C ARG A 69 -3.98 22.30 -7.11
N MET A 70 -2.84 22.81 -6.67
CA MET A 70 -2.39 24.18 -6.94
C MET A 70 -2.01 24.26 -8.43
N ILE A 71 -2.85 24.90 -9.24
CA ILE A 71 -2.52 25.24 -10.63
C ILE A 71 -1.52 26.40 -10.56
N ILE A 72 -0.24 26.12 -10.81
CA ILE A 72 0.73 27.19 -11.10
C ILE A 72 0.46 27.65 -12.54
N SER A 73 -0.14 28.84 -12.65
CA SER A 73 -0.30 29.58 -13.90
C SER A 73 0.85 30.57 -14.06
N ALA A 74 1.49 30.50 -15.23
CA ALA A 74 2.44 31.43 -15.87
C ALA A 74 3.86 31.52 -15.29
#